data_AF-A0A1G7P3P8-F1
#
_entry.id   AF-A0A1G7P3P8-F1
#
_cell.length_a   1.000
_cell.length_b   1.000
_cell.length_c   1.000
_cell.angle_alpha   90.00
_cell.angle_beta   90.00
_cell.angle_gamma   90.00
#
_symmetry.space_group_name_H-M   'P 1'
#
loop_
_entity.id
_entity.type
_entity.pdbx_description
1 polymer ?
#
loop_
_entity_poly.entity_id
_entity_poly.type
_entity_poly.pdbx_seq_one_letter_code
_entity_poly.pdbx_strand_id
1 'polypeptide(L)'
;MRQRDQVQKGGDEFLRKIDSANRRRLLGIKGDIACLHGRDWRQYLRQWKGHEDPRPRLTKTDFGLQRFGDIPPFSKEKVKIPTSKILNYCLDKNHKVGGSKAVAFEKVLGYIKDNYQELIHAIQENVSKYSPVYKGDNQHGQKFEIQIELTGPSG
;
A
#
# COMPACT_ATOMS: atom_id res chain seq x y z
N MET A 1 -11.10 21.51 18.75
CA MET A 1 -11.40 22.64 17.85
C MET A 1 -10.65 22.41 16.54
N ARG A 2 -11.31 22.48 15.37
CA ARG A 2 -10.67 22.14 14.07
C ARG A 2 -9.76 23.28 13.62
N GLN A 3 -8.68 22.97 12.88
CA GLN A 3 -7.72 23.97 12.37
C GLN A 3 -8.42 25.14 11.64
N ARG A 4 -9.47 24.84 10.88
CA ARG A 4 -10.30 25.82 10.17
C ARG A 4 -10.92 26.89 11.08
N ASP A 5 -11.30 26.51 12.29
CA ASP A 5 -11.99 27.37 13.25
C ASP A 5 -10.96 28.35 13.86
N GLN A 6 -9.72 27.89 14.07
CA GLN A 6 -8.60 28.71 14.56
C GLN A 6 -8.15 29.75 13.54
N VAL A 7 -8.02 29.36 12.26
CA VAL A 7 -7.67 30.29 11.18
C VAL A 7 -8.73 31.40 11.04
N GLN A 8 -9.99 31.09 11.35
CA GLN A 8 -11.08 32.06 11.22
C GLN A 8 -10.98 33.09 12.33
N LYS A 9 -10.89 32.59 13.56
CA LYS A 9 -10.77 33.41 14.76
C LYS A 9 -9.54 34.34 14.70
N GLY A 10 -8.38 33.81 14.29
CA GLY A 10 -7.17 34.62 14.17
C GLY A 10 -7.25 35.67 13.06
N GLY A 11 -7.86 35.33 11.92
CA GLY A 11 -8.06 36.29 10.84
C GLY A 11 -9.08 37.37 11.18
N ASP A 12 -10.18 37.03 11.85
CA ASP A 12 -11.17 38.00 12.34
C ASP A 12 -10.52 39.00 13.31
N GLU A 13 -9.67 38.51 14.21
CA GLU A 13 -8.95 39.36 15.16
C GLU A 13 -7.98 40.31 14.44
N PHE A 14 -7.23 39.81 13.46
CA PHE A 14 -6.32 40.62 12.65
C PHE A 14 -7.07 41.70 11.85
N LEU A 15 -8.16 41.33 11.18
CA LEU A 15 -8.94 42.24 10.32
C LEU A 15 -9.65 43.34 11.12
N ARG A 16 -9.93 43.11 12.41
CA ARG A 16 -10.43 44.13 13.33
C ARG A 16 -9.37 45.13 13.77
N LYS A 17 -8.09 44.73 13.82
CA LYS A 17 -6.97 45.57 14.25
C LYS A 17 -6.44 46.49 13.15
N ILE A 18 -6.59 46.11 11.88
CA ILE A 18 -6.16 46.93 10.75
C ILE A 18 -7.20 47.99 10.38
N ASP A 19 -6.74 49.08 9.77
CA ASP A 19 -7.60 50.16 9.29
C ASP A 19 -8.45 49.75 8.08
N SER A 20 -9.50 50.54 7.81
CA SER A 20 -10.45 50.27 6.73
C SER A 20 -9.79 50.32 5.35
N ALA A 21 -8.78 51.19 5.16
CA ALA A 21 -8.06 51.30 3.91
C ALA A 21 -7.27 50.02 3.60
N ASN A 22 -6.51 49.47 4.57
CA ASN A 22 -5.80 48.20 4.36
C ASN A 22 -6.76 47.01 4.25
N ARG A 23 -7.86 47.01 5.01
CA ARG A 23 -8.87 45.94 4.89
C ARG A 23 -9.51 45.89 3.50
N ARG A 24 -9.84 47.05 2.92
CA ARG A 24 -10.32 47.16 1.52
C ARG A 24 -9.26 46.78 0.50
N ARG A 25 -7.98 47.06 0.75
CA ARG A 25 -6.89 46.62 -0.12
C ARG A 25 -6.81 45.09 -0.19
N LEU A 26 -6.99 44.42 0.95
CA LEU A 26 -6.94 42.95 1.05
C LEU A 26 -8.18 42.26 0.49
N LEU A 27 -9.38 42.75 0.82
CA LEU A 27 -10.66 42.05 0.58
C LEU A 27 -11.59 42.74 -0.43
N GLY A 28 -11.22 43.93 -0.91
CA GLY A 28 -12.12 44.80 -1.66
C GLY A 28 -13.23 45.41 -0.80
N ILE A 29 -14.05 46.26 -1.41
CA ILE A 29 -15.16 46.97 -0.73
C ILE A 29 -16.20 45.96 -0.21
N LYS A 30 -16.53 44.93 -1.00
CA LYS A 30 -17.52 43.91 -0.60
C LYS A 30 -17.04 43.07 0.58
N GLY A 31 -15.74 42.75 0.63
CA GLY A 31 -15.16 41.98 1.73
C GLY A 31 -14.98 42.77 3.02
N ASP A 32 -14.68 44.07 2.92
CA ASP A 32 -14.68 45.00 4.07
C ASP A 32 -16.08 45.08 4.72
N ILE A 33 -17.12 45.24 3.90
CA ILE A 33 -18.53 45.19 4.36
C ILE A 33 -18.85 43.82 4.98
N ALA A 34 -18.40 42.72 4.38
CA ALA A 34 -18.62 41.39 4.93
C ALA A 34 -17.99 41.21 6.32
N CYS A 35 -16.76 41.69 6.55
CA CYS A 35 -16.11 41.67 7.86
C CYS A 35 -16.94 42.41 8.93
N LEU A 36 -17.47 43.59 8.58
CA LEU A 36 -18.24 44.44 9.50
C LEU A 36 -19.58 43.80 9.88
N HIS A 37 -20.21 43.08 8.96
CA HIS A 37 -21.46 42.38 9.20
C HIS A 37 -21.29 40.94 9.74
N GLY A 38 -20.08 40.55 10.15
CA GLY A 38 -19.81 39.21 10.70
C GLY A 38 -19.97 38.07 9.69
N ARG A 39 -19.90 38.38 8.38
CA ARG A 39 -19.90 37.38 7.31
C ARG A 39 -18.49 36.86 7.07
N ASP A 40 -18.38 35.66 6.51
CA ASP A 40 -17.08 35.03 6.25
C ASP A 40 -16.28 35.80 5.19
N TRP A 41 -15.31 36.58 5.65
CA TRP A 41 -14.48 37.46 4.84
C TRP A 41 -13.59 36.69 3.86
N ARG A 42 -13.34 35.41 4.11
CA ARG A 42 -12.51 34.53 3.29
C ARG A 42 -12.98 34.43 1.85
N GLN A 43 -14.30 34.48 1.63
CA GLN A 43 -14.93 34.40 0.31
C GLN A 43 -14.56 35.58 -0.60
N TYR A 44 -14.00 36.66 -0.05
CA TYR A 44 -13.68 37.90 -0.75
C TYR A 44 -12.17 38.12 -0.94
N LEU A 45 -11.31 37.19 -0.48
CA LEU A 45 -9.88 37.26 -0.74
C LEU A 45 -9.60 37.12 -2.23
N ARG A 46 -8.76 38.01 -2.78
CA ARG A 46 -8.29 37.90 -4.17
C ARG A 46 -7.56 36.56 -4.37
N GLN A 47 -7.94 35.84 -5.43
CA GLN A 47 -7.44 34.49 -5.78
C GLN A 47 -7.91 33.34 -4.87
N TRP A 48 -8.85 33.56 -3.94
CA TRP A 48 -9.45 32.47 -3.17
C TRP A 48 -10.36 31.61 -4.06
N LYS A 49 -9.99 30.35 -4.28
CA LYS A 49 -10.79 29.36 -5.04
C LYS A 49 -11.62 28.41 -4.16
N GLY A 50 -11.65 28.65 -2.85
CA GLY A 50 -12.14 27.69 -1.85
C GLY A 50 -10.98 27.16 -1.01
N HIS A 51 -11.29 26.43 0.07
CA HIS A 51 -10.30 25.55 0.68
C HIS A 51 -10.15 24.34 -0.24
N GLU A 52 -9.23 24.42 -1.20
CA GLU A 52 -8.68 23.20 -1.79
C GLU A 52 -7.79 22.59 -0.70
N ASP A 53 -8.12 21.38 -0.25
CA ASP A 53 -7.17 20.62 0.57
C ASP A 53 -5.83 20.65 -0.17
N PRO A 54 -4.72 21.04 0.49
CA PRO A 54 -3.44 21.18 -0.18
C PRO A 54 -3.15 19.85 -0.86
N ARG A 55 -3.22 19.84 -2.20
CA ARG A 55 -2.84 18.66 -2.96
C ARG A 55 -1.38 18.41 -2.59
N PRO A 56 -1.04 17.21 -2.09
CA PRO A 56 0.34 16.88 -1.80
C PRO A 56 1.18 17.26 -3.03
N ARG A 57 2.16 18.16 -2.86
CA ARG A 57 3.09 18.55 -3.95
C ARG A 57 3.80 17.35 -4.56
N LEU A 58 3.88 16.29 -3.77
CA LEU A 58 4.40 15.00 -4.13
C LEU A 58 3.36 13.96 -3.74
N THR A 59 2.88 13.24 -4.73
CA THR A 59 2.06 12.05 -4.59
C THR A 59 2.96 10.82 -4.53
N LYS A 60 2.46 9.68 -4.04
CA LYS A 60 3.22 8.42 -4.04
C LYS A 60 3.76 8.06 -5.44
N THR A 61 3.03 8.47 -6.48
CA THR A 61 3.38 8.28 -7.88
C THR A 61 4.56 9.13 -8.34
N ASP A 62 4.76 10.34 -7.80
CA ASP A 62 5.85 11.24 -8.21
C ASP A 62 7.25 10.75 -7.80
N PHE A 63 7.31 9.89 -6.78
CA PHE A 63 8.57 9.33 -6.28
C PHE A 63 9.00 8.02 -6.95
N GLY A 64 8.26 7.52 -7.95
CA GLY A 64 8.51 6.18 -8.49
C GLY A 64 8.43 5.08 -7.42
N LEU A 65 7.92 5.40 -6.23
CA LEU A 65 7.51 4.46 -5.20
C LEU A 65 6.20 3.81 -5.69
N GLN A 66 6.28 3.08 -6.81
CA GLN A 66 5.55 1.82 -6.88
C GLN A 66 5.91 1.12 -5.59
N ARG A 67 4.98 1.06 -4.65
CA ARG A 67 5.10 0.05 -3.61
C ARG A 67 5.25 -1.25 -4.38
N PHE A 68 6.46 -1.81 -4.38
CA PHE A 68 6.67 -3.25 -4.55
C PHE A 68 5.88 -4.07 -3.49
N GLY A 69 5.08 -3.41 -2.65
CA GLY A 69 4.28 -3.98 -1.57
C GLY A 69 2.80 -4.22 -1.88
N ASP A 70 2.26 -3.87 -3.06
CA ASP A 70 0.85 -4.17 -3.37
C ASP A 70 0.71 -4.91 -4.72
N ILE A 71 1.63 -5.83 -5.05
CA ILE A 71 1.36 -6.80 -6.13
C ILE A 71 0.25 -7.71 -5.61
N PRO A 72 -0.89 -7.84 -6.32
CA PRO A 72 -1.96 -8.71 -5.87
C PRO A 72 -1.45 -10.16 -5.81
N PRO A 73 -1.94 -10.96 -4.86
CA PRO A 73 -1.63 -12.39 -4.82
C PRO A 73 -1.94 -13.05 -6.16
N PHE A 74 -1.15 -14.06 -6.51
CA PHE A 74 -1.38 -14.80 -7.75
C PHE A 74 -2.64 -15.66 -7.63
N SER A 75 -3.41 -15.73 -8.71
CA SER A 75 -4.61 -16.58 -8.77
C SER A 75 -4.21 -18.05 -8.78
N LYS A 76 -4.78 -18.85 -7.87
CA LYS A 76 -4.46 -20.27 -7.69
C LYS A 76 -4.68 -21.09 -8.97
N GLU A 77 -5.65 -20.70 -9.78
CA GLU A 77 -6.02 -21.37 -11.03
C GLU A 77 -4.95 -21.21 -12.12
N LYS A 78 -4.14 -20.15 -12.04
CA LYS A 78 -3.09 -19.85 -13.01
C LYS A 78 -1.72 -20.40 -12.60
N VAL A 79 -1.55 -20.80 -11.34
CA VAL A 79 -0.28 -21.28 -10.81
C VAL A 79 -0.03 -22.71 -11.29
N LYS A 80 1.03 -22.90 -12.07
CA LYS A 80 1.49 -24.22 -12.52
C LYS A 80 2.69 -24.65 -11.67
N ILE A 81 2.52 -25.69 -10.86
CA ILE A 81 3.58 -26.28 -10.03
C ILE A 81 4.07 -27.56 -10.70
N PRO A 82 5.31 -27.61 -11.22
CA PRO A 82 5.83 -28.82 -11.85
C PRO A 82 6.02 -29.95 -10.82
N THR A 83 5.33 -31.08 -11.01
CA THR A 83 5.42 -32.25 -10.12
C THR A 83 6.85 -32.75 -9.94
N SER A 84 7.68 -32.65 -10.98
CA SER A 84 9.09 -33.03 -10.93
C SER A 84 9.90 -32.21 -9.92
N LYS A 85 9.57 -30.92 -9.71
CA LYS A 85 10.23 -30.09 -8.69
C LYS A 85 9.83 -30.51 -7.28
N ILE A 86 8.61 -31.02 -7.10
CA ILE A 86 8.16 -31.54 -5.81
C ILE A 86 8.81 -32.89 -5.53
N LEU A 87 8.61 -33.88 -6.42
CA LEU A 87 9.03 -35.26 -6.19
C LEU A 87 10.54 -35.50 -6.28
N ASN A 88 11.22 -34.85 -7.23
CA ASN A 88 12.63 -35.13 -7.53
C ASN A 88 13.60 -34.14 -6.89
N TYR A 89 13.09 -33.10 -6.21
CA TYR A 89 13.91 -32.10 -5.55
C TYR A 89 13.46 -31.82 -4.11
N CYS A 90 12.22 -31.37 -3.91
CA CYS A 90 11.75 -30.99 -2.57
C CYS A 90 11.59 -32.19 -1.64
N LEU A 91 11.02 -33.30 -2.14
CA LEU A 91 10.69 -34.50 -1.35
C LEU A 91 11.63 -35.68 -1.64
N ASP A 92 12.75 -35.44 -2.35
CA ASP A 92 13.73 -36.47 -2.63
C ASP A 92 14.92 -36.44 -1.68
N LYS A 93 14.93 -37.36 -0.71
CA LYS A 93 16.03 -37.53 0.26
C LYS A 93 17.37 -37.87 -0.40
N ASN A 94 17.34 -38.48 -1.58
CA ASN A 94 18.53 -38.91 -2.31
C ASN A 94 19.10 -37.79 -3.21
N HIS A 95 18.39 -36.66 -3.36
CA HIS A 95 18.86 -35.58 -4.22
C HIS A 95 20.08 -34.88 -3.60
N LYS A 96 21.19 -34.82 -4.34
CA LYS A 96 22.50 -34.29 -3.87
C LYS A 96 22.42 -32.94 -3.12
N VAL A 97 21.51 -32.06 -3.55
CA VAL A 97 21.31 -30.71 -2.95
C VAL A 97 19.93 -30.57 -2.27
N GLY A 98 19.04 -31.52 -2.53
CA GLY A 98 17.61 -31.46 -2.18
C GLY A 98 17.28 -32.31 -0.97
N GLY A 99 18.11 -33.31 -0.65
CA GLY A 99 17.85 -34.28 0.40
C GLY A 99 17.63 -33.67 1.78
N SER A 100 18.39 -32.63 2.15
CA SER A 100 18.17 -31.93 3.42
C SER A 100 16.81 -31.24 3.50
N LYS A 101 16.27 -30.77 2.36
CA LYS A 101 14.93 -30.18 2.28
C LYS A 101 13.87 -31.26 2.46
N ALA A 102 14.04 -32.41 1.82
CA ALA A 102 13.12 -33.55 1.95
C ALA A 102 13.01 -34.02 3.41
N VAL A 103 14.14 -34.08 4.13
CA VAL A 103 14.14 -34.42 5.56
C VAL A 103 13.39 -33.37 6.38
N ALA A 104 13.54 -32.07 6.08
CA ALA A 104 12.81 -31.02 6.77
C ALA A 104 11.30 -31.07 6.48
N PHE A 105 10.90 -31.27 5.22
CA PHE A 105 9.50 -31.43 4.84
C PHE A 105 8.84 -32.62 5.55
N GLU A 106 9.54 -33.76 5.63
CA GLU A 106 9.02 -34.93 6.34
C GLU A 106 8.96 -34.70 7.85
N LYS A 107 10.04 -34.21 8.48
CA LYS A 107 10.10 -34.12 9.95
C LYS A 107 9.31 -32.96 10.55
N VAL A 108 9.24 -31.84 9.84
CA VAL A 108 8.58 -30.61 10.35
C VAL A 108 7.13 -30.55 9.90
N LEU A 109 6.85 -30.93 8.64
CA LEU A 109 5.52 -30.79 8.07
C LEU A 109 4.82 -32.15 7.86
N GLY A 110 5.53 -33.27 7.78
CA GLY A 110 4.93 -34.58 7.48
C GLY A 110 4.68 -34.84 5.99
N TYR A 111 5.30 -34.07 5.10
CA TYR A 111 5.18 -34.29 3.66
C TYR A 111 6.27 -35.24 3.15
N ILE A 112 5.83 -36.26 2.41
CA ILE A 112 6.64 -37.29 1.77
C ILE A 112 6.19 -37.49 0.31
N LYS A 113 6.91 -38.32 -0.46
CA LYS A 113 6.57 -38.57 -1.87
C LYS A 113 5.16 -39.15 -2.04
N ASP A 114 4.64 -39.90 -1.08
CA ASP A 114 3.34 -40.57 -1.19
C ASP A 114 2.16 -39.59 -1.05
N ASN A 115 2.30 -38.52 -0.26
CA ASN A 115 1.27 -37.50 -0.05
C ASN A 115 1.61 -36.15 -0.73
N TYR A 116 2.47 -36.17 -1.77
CA TYR A 116 2.94 -34.95 -2.44
C TYR A 116 1.81 -34.06 -3.00
N GLN A 117 0.66 -34.66 -3.34
CA GLN A 117 -0.50 -33.94 -3.86
C GLN A 117 -1.08 -32.98 -2.81
N GLU A 118 -1.04 -33.36 -1.53
CA GLU A 118 -1.48 -32.52 -0.43
C GLU A 118 -0.60 -31.27 -0.29
N LEU A 119 0.72 -31.41 -0.46
CA LEU A 119 1.65 -30.28 -0.46
C LEU A 119 1.36 -29.32 -1.63
N ILE A 120 1.13 -29.85 -2.84
CA ILE A 120 0.79 -29.03 -4.01
C ILE A 120 -0.49 -28.24 -3.75
N HIS A 121 -1.53 -28.92 -3.25
CA HIS A 121 -2.80 -28.30 -2.92
C HIS A 121 -2.63 -27.22 -1.84
N ALA A 122 -1.87 -27.50 -0.78
CA ALA A 122 -1.58 -26.53 0.28
C ALA A 122 -0.84 -25.30 -0.25
N ILE A 123 0.12 -25.45 -1.16
CA ILE A 123 0.80 -24.31 -1.80
C ILE A 123 -0.19 -23.50 -2.66
N GLN A 124 -1.01 -24.16 -3.50
CA GLN A 124 -1.96 -23.49 -4.38
C GLN A 124 -3.00 -22.67 -3.60
N GLU A 125 -3.55 -23.22 -2.52
CA GLU A 125 -4.53 -22.52 -1.68
C GLU A 125 -3.92 -21.33 -0.93
N ASN A 126 -2.61 -21.35 -0.65
CA ASN A 126 -1.95 -20.25 0.06
C ASN A 126 -1.34 -19.19 -0.86
N VAL A 127 -0.98 -19.52 -2.11
CA VAL A 127 -0.41 -18.53 -3.06
C VAL A 127 -1.33 -17.33 -3.30
N SER A 128 -2.65 -17.53 -3.21
CA SER A 128 -3.64 -16.45 -3.35
C SER A 128 -3.83 -15.60 -2.08
N LYS A 129 -3.19 -15.95 -0.97
CA LYS A 129 -3.32 -15.25 0.33
C LYS A 129 -2.17 -14.28 0.61
N TYR A 130 -1.00 -14.53 0.03
CA TYR A 130 0.22 -13.77 0.31
C TYR A 130 0.64 -12.95 -0.91
N SER A 131 1.05 -11.71 -0.68
CA SER A 131 1.54 -10.84 -1.75
C SER A 131 2.96 -11.26 -2.19
N PRO A 132 3.20 -11.41 -3.51
CA PRO A 132 4.51 -11.71 -4.03
C PRO A 132 5.46 -10.50 -3.94
N VAL A 133 6.74 -10.79 -3.72
CA VAL A 133 7.83 -9.81 -3.72
C VAL A 133 8.63 -10.00 -4.99
N TYR A 134 8.76 -8.94 -5.79
CA TYR A 134 9.61 -8.94 -6.98
C TYR A 134 11.10 -9.08 -6.62
N LYS A 135 11.83 -9.92 -7.36
CA LYS A 135 13.25 -10.24 -7.12
C LYS A 135 14.14 -9.96 -8.33
N GLY A 136 13.66 -9.21 -9.31
CA GLY A 136 14.38 -8.91 -10.54
C GLY A 136 13.93 -9.76 -11.73
N ASP A 137 14.52 -9.48 -12.88
CA ASP A 137 14.26 -10.19 -14.13
C ASP A 137 15.36 -11.21 -14.43
N ASN A 138 14.99 -12.28 -15.14
CA ASN A 138 15.92 -13.25 -15.70
C ASN A 138 15.58 -13.52 -17.17
N GLN A 139 16.34 -14.41 -17.81
CA GLN A 139 16.14 -14.81 -19.21
C GLN A 139 14.76 -15.43 -19.53
N HIS A 140 13.99 -15.79 -18.51
CA HIS A 140 12.64 -16.36 -18.61
C HIS A 140 11.54 -15.37 -18.20
N GLY A 141 11.89 -14.14 -17.80
CA GLY A 141 10.98 -13.08 -17.40
C GLY A 141 11.14 -12.66 -15.94
N GLN A 142 10.07 -12.09 -15.38
CA GLN A 142 10.05 -11.51 -14.05
C GLN A 142 10.06 -12.59 -12.96
N LYS A 143 10.94 -12.46 -11.96
CA LYS A 143 11.03 -13.36 -10.82
C LYS A 143 10.32 -12.77 -9.60
N PHE A 144 9.51 -13.59 -8.95
CA PHE A 144 8.83 -13.25 -7.70
C PHE A 144 9.08 -14.31 -6.62
N GLU A 145 8.98 -13.90 -5.36
CA GLU A 145 9.08 -14.76 -4.18
C GLU A 145 7.84 -14.57 -3.30
N ILE A 146 7.28 -15.66 -2.79
CA ILE A 146 6.17 -15.64 -1.86
C ILE A 146 6.61 -16.42 -0.63
N GLN A 147 6.49 -15.81 0.55
CA GLN A 147 6.65 -16.49 1.82
C GLN A 147 5.29 -17.01 2.27
N ILE A 148 5.18 -18.33 2.44
CA ILE A 148 3.93 -19.01 2.76
C ILE A 148 4.10 -19.74 4.08
N GLU A 149 3.16 -19.54 4.99
CA GLU A 149 3.02 -20.38 6.17
C GLU A 149 2.20 -21.62 5.81
N LEU A 150 2.73 -22.80 6.13
CA LEU A 150 2.09 -24.10 5.88
C LEU A 150 1.96 -24.85 7.19
N THR A 151 0.78 -25.40 7.45
CA THR A 151 0.54 -26.44 8.45
C THR A 151 0.47 -27.76 7.72
N GLY A 152 1.34 -28.70 8.07
CA GLY A 152 1.41 -29.99 7.41
C GLY A 152 0.68 -31.09 8.18
N PRO A 153 0.64 -32.32 7.65
CA PRO A 153 0.05 -33.48 8.33
C PRO A 153 0.53 -33.72 9.76
N SER A 154 1.73 -33.25 10.12
CA SER A 154 2.30 -33.42 11.46
C SER A 154 1.82 -32.39 12.51
N GLY A 155 1.00 -31.41 12.13
CA GLY A 155 0.52 -30.33 13.01
C GLY A 155 1.47 -29.15 13.10
#